data_AF-A0A0G2H5Y7-F1
#
_entry.id   AF-A0A0G2H5Y7-F1
#
_cell.length_a   1.000
_cell.length_b   1.000
_cell.length_c   1.000
_cell.angle_alpha   90.00
_cell.angle_beta   90.00
_cell.angle_gamma   90.00
#
_symmetry.space_group_name_H-M   'P 1'
#
loop_
_entity.id
_entity.type
_entity.pdbx_description
1 polymer ?
#
loop_
_entity_poly.entity_id
_entity_poly.type
_entity_poly.pdbx_seq_one_letter_code
_entity_poly.pdbx_strand_id
1 'polypeptide(L)'
;MYFTAALVLALAGAACAAPSENKPRQQQGQFSASDPDFLSLIPEFGVEQGVNPTGTGDCDGFNAAQNKVVPISCEKCPPPRDAYVEQLAKDLNAGNSFGSPITFNTDPATADDPQANKDRATACLTSLQSFYGSKGVGCPAVAAPNMARQQTTGVRDDQQFIPQAGSASSSGSANAASASGAARKRRST
;
A
#
# COMPACT_ATOMS: atom_id res chain seq x y z
N MET A 1 -78.13 6.54 -17.25
CA MET A 1 -78.18 5.68 -18.44
C MET A 1 -76.79 5.07 -18.62
N TYR A 2 -76.75 3.75 -18.73
CA TYR A 2 -75.59 2.88 -18.90
C TYR A 2 -74.76 3.22 -20.14
N PHE A 3 -73.46 2.87 -20.15
CA PHE A 3 -72.68 2.21 -21.22
C PHE A 3 -71.20 2.15 -20.75
N THR A 4 -70.72 1.03 -20.19
CA THR A 4 -70.02 -0.11 -20.84
C THR A 4 -68.56 0.14 -21.25
N ALA A 5 -67.76 -0.88 -20.97
CA ALA A 5 -66.31 -0.95 -20.93
C ALA A 5 -65.61 -1.20 -22.28
N ALA A 6 -64.29 -0.95 -22.31
CA ALA A 6 -63.26 -1.70 -23.03
C ALA A 6 -61.88 -1.19 -22.52
N LEU A 7 -61.07 -2.00 -21.81
CA LEU A 7 -60.12 -3.00 -22.32
C LEU A 7 -59.14 -2.39 -23.34
N VAL A 8 -57.82 -2.43 -23.06
CA VAL A 8 -56.78 -2.95 -23.98
C VAL A 8 -55.35 -2.79 -23.40
N LEU A 9 -54.67 -3.94 -23.42
CA LEU A 9 -53.23 -4.29 -23.50
C LEU A 9 -52.18 -3.73 -22.54
N ALA A 10 -51.61 -4.68 -21.81
CA ALA A 10 -50.25 -4.69 -21.32
C ALA A 10 -49.21 -4.71 -22.45
N LEU A 11 -48.10 -3.99 -22.26
CA LEU A 11 -46.82 -4.27 -22.90
C LEU A 11 -45.78 -4.51 -21.80
N ALA A 12 -45.40 -5.78 -21.66
CA ALA A 12 -44.27 -6.21 -20.87
C ALA A 12 -42.98 -5.77 -21.61
N GLY A 13 -42.31 -4.76 -21.07
CA GLY A 13 -40.95 -4.41 -21.47
C GLY A 13 -39.97 -5.41 -20.86
N ALA A 14 -39.60 -6.44 -21.62
CA ALA A 14 -38.44 -7.25 -21.31
C ALA A 14 -37.17 -6.42 -21.60
N ALA A 15 -36.64 -5.76 -20.58
CA ALA A 15 -35.29 -5.22 -20.65
C ALA A 15 -34.31 -6.40 -20.64
N CYS A 16 -33.68 -6.66 -21.79
CA CYS A 16 -32.52 -7.52 -21.86
C CYS A 16 -31.39 -6.89 -21.04
N ALA A 17 -31.08 -7.48 -19.88
CA ALA A 17 -29.84 -7.21 -19.18
C ALA A 17 -28.69 -7.64 -20.09
N ALA A 18 -27.99 -6.67 -20.66
CA ALA A 18 -26.74 -6.91 -21.35
C ALA A 18 -25.73 -7.50 -20.35
N PRO A 19 -24.89 -8.48 -20.76
CA PRO A 19 -23.80 -8.93 -19.92
C PRO A 19 -22.84 -7.76 -19.72
N SER A 20 -22.64 -7.36 -18.46
CA SER A 20 -21.61 -6.41 -18.07
C SER A 20 -20.25 -6.92 -18.54
N GLU A 21 -19.73 -6.27 -19.58
CA GLU A 21 -18.37 -6.45 -20.03
C GLU A 21 -17.44 -6.07 -18.89
N ASN A 22 -16.76 -7.08 -18.34
CA ASN A 22 -15.82 -6.98 -17.24
C ASN A 22 -14.54 -6.28 -17.72
N LYS A 23 -14.63 -4.96 -17.95
CA LYS A 23 -13.47 -4.10 -18.11
C LYS A 23 -13.17 -3.49 -16.74
N PRO A 24 -11.96 -3.65 -16.17
CA PRO A 24 -11.62 -2.99 -14.93
C PRO A 24 -11.72 -1.48 -15.18
N ARG A 25 -12.66 -0.86 -14.47
CA ARG A 25 -12.91 0.58 -14.51
C ARG A 25 -11.75 1.25 -13.76
N GLN A 26 -10.61 1.40 -14.44
CA GLN A 26 -9.55 2.34 -14.07
C GLN A 26 -10.11 3.75 -14.28
N GLN A 27 -10.99 4.19 -13.37
CA GLN A 27 -11.34 5.60 -13.27
C GLN A 27 -10.24 6.27 -12.47
N GLN A 28 -9.35 6.94 -13.20
CA GLN A 28 -8.50 7.98 -12.65
C GLN A 28 -9.36 8.88 -11.73
N GLY A 29 -9.14 8.81 -10.41
CA GLY A 29 -9.78 9.70 -9.44
C GLY A 29 -10.84 9.12 -8.50
N GLN A 30 -10.92 7.80 -8.29
CA GLN A 30 -11.67 7.23 -7.16
C GLN A 30 -10.81 6.19 -6.42
N PHE A 31 -9.97 6.66 -5.52
CA PHE A 31 -9.15 5.82 -4.64
C PHE A 31 -10.03 5.24 -3.52
N SER A 32 -9.92 3.94 -3.28
CA SER A 32 -10.61 3.26 -2.18
C SER A 32 -9.64 2.44 -1.36
N ALA A 33 -9.71 2.52 -0.03
CA ALA A 33 -8.87 1.74 0.87
C ALA A 33 -9.11 0.21 0.80
N SER A 34 -10.18 -0.20 0.12
CA SER A 34 -10.51 -1.60 -0.15
C SER A 34 -10.10 -2.09 -1.55
N ASP A 35 -9.56 -1.21 -2.40
CA ASP A 35 -9.13 -1.56 -3.74
C ASP A 35 -7.77 -2.26 -3.71
N PRO A 36 -7.66 -3.55 -4.10
CA PRO A 36 -6.39 -4.28 -4.07
C PRO A 36 -5.35 -3.69 -5.02
N ASP A 37 -5.75 -3.10 -6.14
CA ASP A 37 -4.81 -2.50 -7.10
C ASP A 37 -4.17 -1.25 -6.48
N PHE A 38 -4.97 -0.42 -5.80
CA PHE A 38 -4.48 0.72 -5.03
C PHE A 38 -3.56 0.28 -3.88
N LEU A 39 -3.98 -0.70 -3.08
CA LEU A 39 -3.17 -1.23 -1.97
C LEU A 39 -1.81 -1.74 -2.44
N SER A 40 -1.78 -2.43 -3.58
CA SER A 40 -0.54 -2.97 -4.17
C SER A 40 0.45 -1.90 -4.62
N LEU A 41 0.03 -0.64 -4.75
CA LEU A 41 0.87 0.50 -5.13
C LEU A 41 1.43 1.29 -3.94
N ILE A 42 0.92 1.02 -2.74
CA ILE A 42 1.35 1.69 -1.50
C ILE A 42 2.46 0.85 -0.87
N PRO A 43 3.67 1.38 -0.70
CA PRO A 43 4.77 0.64 -0.06
C PRO A 43 4.46 0.36 1.41
N GLU A 44 5.02 -0.73 1.94
CA GLU A 44 5.01 -0.95 3.39
C GLU A 44 5.74 0.18 4.14
N PHE A 45 5.50 0.35 5.45
CA PHE A 45 6.28 1.32 6.22
C PHE A 45 7.73 0.85 6.38
N GLY A 46 7.94 -0.42 6.71
CA GLY A 46 9.25 -1.03 6.97
C GLY A 46 9.75 -0.83 8.41
N VAL A 47 8.94 -0.21 9.27
CA VAL A 47 9.07 -0.13 10.73
C VAL A 47 7.69 -0.44 11.29
N GLU A 48 7.64 -1.11 12.45
CA GLU A 48 6.38 -1.35 13.17
C GLU A 48 6.22 -0.36 14.31
N GLN A 49 4.97 -0.10 14.72
CA GLN A 49 4.67 0.75 15.86
C GLN A 49 5.18 0.12 17.17
N GLY A 50 5.71 0.95 18.06
CA GLY A 50 6.11 0.49 19.40
C GLY A 50 7.39 -0.34 19.45
N VAL A 51 8.20 -0.38 18.39
CA VAL A 51 9.43 -1.19 18.37
C VAL A 51 10.51 -0.61 19.28
N ASN A 52 11.09 -1.46 20.13
CA ASN A 52 12.20 -1.15 21.05
C ASN A 52 11.97 0.15 21.86
N PRO A 53 10.92 0.20 22.71
CA PRO A 53 10.63 1.40 23.47
C PRO A 53 11.74 1.70 24.47
N THR A 54 12.18 2.96 24.54
CA THR A 54 13.22 3.43 25.48
C THR A 54 12.71 3.63 26.91
N GLY A 55 11.39 3.64 27.10
CA GLY A 55 10.73 4.04 28.35
C GLY A 55 10.54 5.55 28.51
N THR A 56 10.99 6.37 27.55
CA THR A 56 10.80 7.85 27.54
C THR A 56 9.74 8.32 26.53
N GLY A 57 9.02 7.39 25.90
CA GLY A 57 8.05 7.66 24.84
C GLY A 57 8.60 7.58 23.42
N ASP A 58 9.89 7.25 23.28
CA ASP A 58 10.58 7.05 22.01
C ASP A 58 10.73 5.57 21.67
N CYS A 59 10.56 5.27 20.39
CA CYS A 59 10.73 3.97 19.77
C CYS A 59 11.69 4.08 18.59
N ASP A 60 12.13 2.94 18.09
CA ASP A 60 13.06 2.89 16.97
C ASP A 60 12.36 3.12 15.64
N GLY A 61 12.78 4.18 14.94
CA GLY A 61 12.56 4.39 13.51
C GLY A 61 13.87 4.27 12.73
N PHE A 62 13.81 4.38 11.41
CA PHE A 62 14.96 4.15 10.55
C PHE A 62 15.17 5.27 9.53
N ASN A 63 16.36 5.86 9.55
CA ASN A 63 16.83 6.74 8.49
C ASN A 63 17.54 5.90 7.44
N ALA A 64 16.85 5.65 6.34
CA ALA A 64 17.38 4.84 5.27
C ALA A 64 18.50 5.50 4.45
N ALA A 65 18.54 6.83 4.37
CA ALA A 65 19.62 7.54 3.67
C ALA A 65 20.95 7.45 4.43
N GLN A 66 20.88 7.44 5.77
CA GLN A 66 22.04 7.34 6.66
C GLN A 66 22.29 5.92 7.16
N ASN A 67 21.42 4.97 6.80
CA ASN A 67 21.42 3.59 7.30
C ASN A 67 21.53 3.52 8.85
N LYS A 68 20.71 4.31 9.55
CA LYS A 68 20.83 4.53 10.99
C LYS A 68 19.46 4.50 11.68
N VAL A 69 19.40 3.83 12.84
CA VAL A 69 18.25 3.90 13.76
C VAL A 69 18.15 5.29 14.39
N VAL A 70 16.94 5.84 14.43
CA VAL A 70 16.63 7.18 14.94
C VAL A 70 15.34 7.13 15.76
N PRO A 71 15.19 7.97 16.80
CA PRO A 71 13.98 7.95 17.62
C PRO A 71 12.77 8.45 16.86
N ILE A 72 11.63 7.79 17.06
CA ILE A 72 10.28 8.19 16.66
C ILE A 72 9.32 8.05 17.84
N SER A 73 8.17 8.71 17.79
CA SER A 73 7.16 8.56 18.86
C SER A 73 6.52 7.17 18.83
N CYS A 74 6.61 6.42 19.93
CA CYS A 74 6.06 5.06 20.03
C CYS A 74 4.56 4.98 19.70
N GLU A 75 3.78 5.88 20.28
CA GLU A 75 2.31 5.84 20.23
C GLU A 75 1.74 6.43 18.93
N LYS A 76 2.54 7.24 18.22
CA LYS A 76 2.08 7.93 17.02
C LYS A 76 2.63 7.31 15.74
N CYS A 77 3.83 6.73 15.77
CA CYS A 77 4.53 6.44 14.53
C CYS A 77 5.13 5.03 14.47
N PRO A 78 4.90 4.29 13.36
CA PRO A 78 3.90 4.58 12.30
C PRO A 78 2.44 4.50 12.80
N PRO A 79 1.48 5.13 12.09
CA PRO A 79 0.06 4.94 12.37
C PRO A 79 -0.40 3.52 11.96
N PRO A 80 -1.58 3.06 12.41
CA PRO A 80 -2.20 1.85 11.88
C PRO A 80 -2.34 1.93 10.35
N ARG A 81 -1.93 0.85 9.65
CA ARG A 81 -1.83 0.88 8.19
C ARG A 81 -3.19 1.06 7.52
N ASP A 82 -4.23 0.44 8.04
CA ASP A 82 -5.61 0.58 7.59
C ASP A 82 -6.09 2.04 7.67
N ALA A 83 -5.89 2.68 8.84
CA ALA A 83 -6.24 4.09 9.03
C ALA A 83 -5.43 5.00 8.10
N TYR A 84 -4.15 4.71 7.90
CA TYR A 84 -3.30 5.45 6.97
C TYR A 84 -3.78 5.35 5.52
N VAL A 85 -4.08 4.15 5.03
CA VAL A 85 -4.56 3.95 3.66
C VAL A 85 -5.92 4.64 3.47
N GLU A 86 -6.80 4.60 4.47
CA GLU A 86 -8.08 5.32 4.42
C GLU A 86 -7.88 6.83 4.27
N GLN A 87 -6.94 7.41 5.04
CA GLN A 87 -6.61 8.83 4.92
C GLN A 87 -5.94 9.15 3.59
N LEU A 88 -5.02 8.32 3.11
CA LEU A 88 -4.35 8.52 1.83
C LEU A 88 -5.35 8.52 0.68
N ALA A 89 -6.31 7.59 0.67
CA ALA A 89 -7.39 7.57 -0.32
C ALA A 89 -8.20 8.87 -0.30
N LYS A 90 -8.54 9.40 0.89
CA LYS A 90 -9.23 10.70 1.04
C LYS A 90 -8.40 11.85 0.46
N ASP A 91 -7.13 11.93 0.81
CA ASP A 91 -6.23 12.99 0.34
C ASP A 91 -6.05 12.94 -1.19
N LEU A 92 -5.93 11.74 -1.76
CA LEU A 92 -5.79 11.54 -3.19
C LEU A 92 -7.07 11.89 -3.96
N ASN A 93 -8.24 11.52 -3.43
CA ASN A 93 -9.52 11.94 -3.98
C ASN A 93 -9.73 13.46 -3.89
N ALA A 94 -9.15 14.12 -2.88
CA ALA A 94 -9.11 15.58 -2.76
C ALA A 94 -8.01 16.24 -3.61
N GLY A 95 -7.09 15.46 -4.18
CA GLY A 95 -5.90 15.94 -4.90
C GLY A 95 -4.88 16.70 -4.04
N ASN A 96 -5.04 16.69 -2.71
CA ASN A 96 -4.17 17.37 -1.77
C ASN A 96 -4.25 16.76 -0.37
N SER A 97 -3.16 16.85 0.38
CA SER A 97 -3.14 16.61 1.82
C SER A 97 -2.90 17.93 2.53
N PHE A 98 -3.90 18.43 3.26
CA PHE A 98 -3.86 19.70 4.00
C PHE A 98 -3.32 20.89 3.17
N GLY A 99 -3.84 21.06 1.95
CA GLY A 99 -3.45 22.13 1.03
C GLY A 99 -2.13 21.90 0.30
N SER A 100 -1.43 20.78 0.56
CA SER A 100 -0.25 20.37 -0.21
C SER A 100 -0.70 19.46 -1.36
N PRO A 101 -0.52 19.86 -2.63
CA PRO A 101 -0.92 19.04 -3.77
C PRO A 101 -0.22 17.68 -3.76
N ILE A 102 -0.96 16.62 -4.08
CA ILE A 102 -0.39 15.28 -4.22
C ILE A 102 -0.89 14.62 -5.51
N THR A 103 -0.02 13.85 -6.15
CA THR A 103 -0.32 13.10 -7.38
C THR A 103 0.08 11.64 -7.19
N PHE A 104 -0.77 10.72 -7.63
CA PHE A 104 -0.51 9.29 -7.48
C PHE A 104 -0.87 8.56 -8.77
N ASN A 105 0.16 8.01 -9.41
CA ASN A 105 -0.01 7.26 -10.65
C ASN A 105 -0.49 5.84 -10.35
N THR A 106 -1.71 5.51 -10.79
CA THR A 106 -2.33 4.19 -10.66
C THR A 106 -2.17 3.30 -11.88
N ASP A 107 -1.53 3.78 -12.95
CA ASP A 107 -1.35 2.98 -14.15
C ASP A 107 -0.45 1.77 -13.84
N PRO A 108 -0.97 0.53 -13.93
CA PRO A 108 -0.19 -0.66 -13.65
C PRO A 108 1.01 -0.83 -14.60
N ALA A 109 0.96 -0.24 -15.81
CA ALA A 109 2.11 -0.24 -16.72
C ALA A 109 3.31 0.56 -16.18
N THR A 110 3.10 1.40 -15.18
CA THR A 110 4.13 2.21 -14.52
C THR A 110 4.60 1.62 -13.18
N ALA A 111 4.23 0.38 -12.85
CA ALA A 111 4.57 -0.25 -11.57
C ALA A 111 6.10 -0.25 -11.32
N ASP A 112 6.88 -0.52 -12.36
CA ASP A 112 8.35 -0.55 -12.30
C ASP A 112 9.01 0.76 -12.78
N ASP A 113 8.21 1.78 -13.12
CA ASP A 113 8.74 3.08 -13.55
C ASP A 113 9.30 3.86 -12.34
N PRO A 114 10.60 4.23 -12.35
CA PRO A 114 11.21 4.91 -11.22
C PRO A 114 10.57 6.26 -10.91
N GLN A 115 10.10 7.01 -11.90
CA GLN A 115 9.51 8.32 -11.66
C GLN A 115 8.12 8.18 -11.04
N ALA A 116 7.28 7.29 -11.57
CA ALA A 116 5.98 6.98 -11.02
C ALA A 116 6.11 6.47 -9.57
N ASN A 117 7.13 5.68 -9.27
CA ASN A 117 7.44 5.23 -7.91
C ASN A 117 7.81 6.38 -6.97
N LYS A 118 8.61 7.36 -7.43
CA LYS A 118 8.93 8.56 -6.65
C LYS A 118 7.71 9.43 -6.38
N ASP A 119 6.82 9.57 -7.36
CA ASP A 119 5.59 10.35 -7.22
C ASP A 119 4.63 9.69 -6.23
N ARG A 120 4.41 8.37 -6.36
CA ARG A 120 3.64 7.57 -5.39
C ARG A 120 4.19 7.71 -3.97
N ALA A 121 5.50 7.55 -3.80
CA ALA A 121 6.14 7.68 -2.49
C ALA A 121 6.06 9.10 -1.93
N THR A 122 6.14 10.13 -2.77
CA THR A 122 5.98 11.54 -2.36
C THR A 122 4.56 11.82 -1.88
N ALA A 123 3.53 11.33 -2.58
CA ALA A 123 2.15 11.44 -2.14
C ALA A 123 1.92 10.74 -0.80
N CYS A 124 2.41 9.50 -0.67
CA CYS A 124 2.38 8.74 0.57
C CYS A 124 3.01 9.52 1.73
N LEU A 125 4.24 9.99 1.58
CA LEU A 125 4.94 10.73 2.64
C LEU A 125 4.28 12.07 2.97
N THR A 126 3.71 12.77 1.99
CA THR A 126 3.01 14.03 2.22
C THR A 126 1.74 13.81 3.06
N SER A 127 0.99 12.75 2.76
CA SER A 127 -0.17 12.34 3.56
C SER A 127 0.25 11.87 4.96
N LEU A 128 1.30 11.04 5.06
CA LEU A 128 1.84 10.56 6.34
C LEU A 128 2.26 11.71 7.27
N GLN A 129 2.93 12.73 6.73
CA GLN A 129 3.38 13.91 7.46
C GLN A 129 2.23 14.84 7.88
N SER A 130 1.02 14.62 7.37
CA SER A 130 -0.16 15.41 7.73
C SER A 130 -1.26 14.58 8.40
N PHE A 131 -0.97 13.31 8.70
CA PHE A 131 -1.95 12.29 9.09
C PHE A 131 -2.78 12.67 10.33
N TYR A 132 -2.22 13.39 11.31
CA TYR A 132 -2.94 13.78 12.53
C TYR A 132 -3.63 15.14 12.42
N GLY A 133 -4.21 15.44 11.26
CA GLY A 133 -5.19 16.53 11.12
C GLY A 133 -4.59 17.90 10.79
N SER A 134 -3.28 18.00 10.53
CA SER A 134 -2.66 19.23 10.03
C SER A 134 -1.28 18.99 9.42
N LYS A 135 -0.87 19.88 8.51
CA LYS A 135 0.42 19.81 7.83
C LYS A 135 1.59 19.79 8.82
N GLY A 136 2.43 18.77 8.73
CA GLY A 136 3.61 18.59 9.59
C GLY A 136 3.29 18.01 10.97
N VAL A 137 2.01 17.77 11.28
CA VAL A 137 1.56 17.06 12.49
C VAL A 137 1.19 15.65 12.08
N GLY A 138 2.20 14.89 11.69
CA GLY A 138 2.09 13.52 11.23
C GLY A 138 3.33 12.74 11.61
N CYS A 139 3.55 11.61 10.94
CA CYS A 139 4.75 10.83 11.16
C CYS A 139 5.91 11.28 10.27
N PRO A 140 7.13 11.35 10.82
CA PRO A 140 8.30 11.67 10.02
C PRO A 140 8.61 10.52 9.06
N ALA A 141 9.30 10.81 7.96
CA ALA A 141 9.65 9.80 6.95
C ALA A 141 10.46 8.61 7.51
N VAL A 142 11.15 8.80 8.63
CA VAL A 142 11.90 7.73 9.33
C VAL A 142 11.00 6.71 10.03
N ALA A 143 9.69 6.97 10.16
CA ALA A 143 8.69 5.98 10.56
C ALA A 143 8.19 5.14 9.37
N ALA A 144 8.56 5.50 8.14
CA ALA A 144 8.21 4.81 6.90
C ALA A 144 9.42 4.74 5.94
N PRO A 145 10.55 4.13 6.36
CA PRO A 145 11.78 4.09 5.58
C PRO A 145 11.65 3.53 4.16
N ASN A 146 10.76 2.56 3.91
CA ASN A 146 10.51 2.05 2.55
C ASN A 146 10.01 3.16 1.62
N MET A 147 9.05 3.97 2.07
CA MET A 147 8.55 5.13 1.33
C MET A 147 9.64 6.19 1.15
N ALA A 148 10.44 6.46 2.18
CA ALA A 148 11.55 7.42 2.12
C ALA A 148 12.62 7.01 1.08
N ARG A 149 12.96 5.72 1.03
CA ARG A 149 13.86 5.19 0.01
C ARG A 149 13.27 5.28 -1.37
N GLN A 150 12.02 4.82 -1.54
CA GLN A 150 11.35 4.86 -2.84
C GLN A 150 11.23 6.28 -3.39
N GLN A 151 10.97 7.28 -2.54
CA GLN A 151 10.98 8.69 -2.94
C GLN A 151 12.34 9.14 -3.50
N THR A 152 13.44 8.60 -2.96
CA THR A 152 14.80 9.00 -3.37
C THR A 152 15.28 8.21 -4.59
N THR A 153 15.08 6.90 -4.59
CA THR A 153 15.65 5.97 -5.57
C THR A 153 14.70 5.65 -6.72
N GLY A 154 13.38 5.74 -6.51
CA GLY A 154 12.36 5.22 -7.43
C GLY A 154 12.23 3.70 -7.43
N VAL A 155 12.94 3.01 -6.54
CA VAL A 155 12.87 1.56 -6.37
C VAL A 155 11.87 1.24 -5.27
N ARG A 156 10.89 0.38 -5.57
CA ARG A 156 9.96 -0.14 -4.55
C ARG A 156 10.69 -1.12 -3.65
N ASP A 157 10.44 -1.01 -2.36
CA ASP A 157 11.00 -1.91 -1.36
C ASP A 157 9.97 -2.14 -0.26
N ASP A 158 9.95 -3.37 0.23
CA ASP A 158 9.08 -3.84 1.30
C ASP A 158 9.93 -4.50 2.41
N GLN A 159 11.20 -4.10 2.54
CA GLN A 159 12.07 -4.54 3.62
C GLN A 159 11.52 -4.13 4.99
N GLN A 160 11.73 -5.00 5.98
CA GLN A 160 11.68 -4.64 7.38
C GLN A 160 13.05 -4.13 7.82
N PHE A 161 13.17 -2.85 8.17
CA PHE A 161 14.45 -2.26 8.60
C PHE A 161 14.74 -2.50 10.07
N ILE A 162 13.70 -2.63 10.88
CA ILE A 162 13.83 -2.87 12.32
C ILE A 162 12.88 -4.02 12.65
N PRO A 163 13.41 -5.23 12.88
CA PRO A 163 12.58 -6.35 13.29
C PRO A 163 12.03 -6.09 14.69
N GLN A 164 10.76 -6.40 14.93
CA GLN A 164 10.22 -6.43 16.28
C GLN A 164 11.05 -7.36 17.16
N ALA A 165 11.43 -6.89 18.35
CA ALA A 165 11.95 -7.73 19.41
C ALA A 165 10.84 -8.69 19.90
N GLY A 166 10.63 -9.78 19.16
CA GLY A 166 9.57 -10.77 19.43
C GLY A 166 9.11 -11.54 18.19
N SER A 167 9.32 -11.00 16.99
CA SER A 167 8.95 -11.67 15.74
C SER A 167 10.14 -12.49 15.24
N ALA A 168 10.23 -13.74 15.69
CA ALA A 168 11.15 -14.71 15.13
C ALA A 168 10.92 -14.84 13.62
N SER A 169 11.95 -14.50 12.85
CA SER A 169 11.98 -14.55 11.39
C SER A 169 11.49 -15.88 10.83
N SER A 170 10.42 -15.86 10.04
CA SER A 170 10.12 -16.91 9.07
C SER A 170 10.61 -16.49 7.69
N SER A 171 11.92 -16.28 7.53
CA SER A 171 12.56 -16.26 6.21
C SER A 171 12.85 -17.71 5.81
N GLY A 172 11.83 -18.32 5.20
CA GLY A 172 11.94 -19.62 4.55
C GLY A 172 12.87 -19.57 3.33
N SER A 173 13.80 -20.51 3.34
CA SER A 173 14.37 -21.23 2.20
C SER A 173 15.33 -20.51 1.26
N ALA A 174 16.59 -20.66 1.66
CA ALA A 174 17.78 -20.82 0.84
C ALA A 174 17.52 -21.40 -0.57
N ASN A 175 17.99 -20.67 -1.58
CA ASN A 175 18.33 -21.23 -2.87
C ASN A 175 19.85 -21.45 -2.89
N ALA A 176 20.29 -22.60 -2.40
CA ALA A 176 21.67 -23.05 -2.52
C ALA A 176 21.68 -24.34 -3.34
N ALA A 177 22.02 -24.19 -4.62
CA ALA A 177 22.40 -25.27 -5.50
C ALA A 177 23.60 -26.03 -4.92
N SER A 178 23.55 -27.37 -4.96
CA SER A 178 24.77 -28.17 -4.93
C SER A 178 24.54 -29.53 -5.59
N ALA A 179 25.19 -29.70 -6.72
CA ALA A 179 25.27 -30.91 -7.50
C ALA A 179 26.02 -32.02 -6.76
N SER A 180 25.56 -33.27 -6.86
CA SER A 180 26.36 -34.49 -6.65
C SER A 180 25.59 -35.72 -7.13
N GLY A 181 25.62 -35.99 -8.44
CA GLY A 181 25.18 -37.27 -9.01
C GLY A 181 26.31 -38.28 -8.95
N ALA A 182 26.18 -39.25 -8.03
CA ALA A 182 27.20 -40.18 -7.61
C ALA A 182 27.60 -41.23 -8.66
N ALA A 183 28.90 -41.47 -8.76
CA ALA A 183 29.48 -42.69 -9.29
C ALA A 183 29.93 -43.60 -8.12
N ARG A 184 29.29 -44.77 -7.91
CA ARG A 184 29.95 -45.99 -7.39
C ARG A 184 29.03 -47.24 -7.31
N LYS A 185 29.14 -48.08 -8.35
CA LYS A 185 29.47 -49.52 -8.37
C LYS A 185 29.19 -50.41 -7.13
N ARG A 186 28.52 -51.56 -7.42
CA ARG A 186 28.60 -52.97 -6.89
C ARG A 186 27.20 -53.49 -6.52
N ARG A 187 26.81 -54.76 -6.54
CA ARG A 187 27.21 -56.09 -7.07
C ARG A 187 26.17 -57.07 -6.44
N SER A 188 25.95 -58.24 -7.05
CA SER A 188 25.14 -59.41 -6.60
C SER A 188 23.68 -59.37 -7.05
N THR A 189 23.09 -60.43 -7.60
CA THR A 189 23.51 -61.81 -7.90
C THR A 189 22.55 -62.32 -8.97
#